data_AF-A0A4Q3UEC3-F1
#
_entry.id   AF-A0A4Q3UEC3-F1
#
_cell.length_a   1.000
_cell.length_b   1.000
_cell.length_c   1.000
_cell.angle_alpha   90.00
_cell.angle_beta   90.00
_cell.angle_gamma   90.00
#
_symmetry.space_group_name_H-M   'P 1'
#
loop_
_entity.id
_entity.type
_entity.pdbx_description
1 polymer ?
#
loop_
_entity_poly.entity_id
_entity_poly.type
_entity_poly.pdbx_seq_one_letter_code
_entity_poly.pdbx_strand_id
1 'polypeptide(L)' 'MLTSLQDVLKQMPVAKFSNYIFQNNGNVTFTDKTESWGWKAPGFSAGMAYADFDRDGDMD' A
#
# COMPACT_ATOMS: atom_id res chain seq x y z
N MET A 1 -18.79 33.45 -14.70
CA MET A 1 -17.77 33.22 -13.66
C MET A 1 -16.81 32.19 -14.21
N LEU A 2 -15.54 32.55 -14.42
CA LEU A 2 -14.52 31.58 -14.83
C LEU A 2 -14.16 30.73 -13.60
N THR A 3 -14.33 29.42 -13.71
CA THR A 3 -13.90 28.46 -12.70
C THR A 3 -12.38 28.55 -12.56
N SER A 4 -11.86 28.66 -11.33
CA SER A 4 -10.42 28.74 -11.14
C SER A 4 -9.77 27.38 -11.41
N LEU A 5 -8.46 27.36 -11.71
CA LEU A 5 -7.70 26.11 -11.83
C LEU A 5 -7.84 25.25 -10.56
N GLN A 6 -7.90 25.87 -9.39
CA GLN A 6 -8.08 25.15 -8.12
C GLN A 6 -9.44 24.44 -8.05
N ASP A 7 -10.49 25.05 -8.59
CA ASP A 7 -11.83 24.47 -8.60
C ASP A 7 -11.90 23.25 -9.53
N VAL A 8 -11.17 23.28 -10.65
CA VAL A 8 -11.04 22.14 -11.57
C VAL A 8 -10.24 21.00 -10.93
N LEU A 9 -9.11 21.30 -10.26
CA LEU A 9 -8.27 20.29 -9.61
C LEU A 9 -9.01 19.56 -8.48
N LYS A 10 -9.89 20.25 -7.73
CA LYS A 10 -10.71 19.62 -6.67
C LYS A 10 -11.76 18.64 -7.21
N GLN A 11 -12.15 18.76 -8.47
CA GLN A 11 -13.11 17.87 -9.12
C GLN A 11 -12.45 16.63 -9.72
N MET A 12 -11.12 16.59 -9.80
CA MET A 12 -10.40 15.42 -10.29
C MET A 12 -10.58 14.25 -9.30
N PRO A 13 -11.04 13.08 -9.76
CA PRO A 13 -11.22 11.94 -8.88
C PRO A 13 -9.87 11.46 -8.34
N VAL A 14 -9.76 11.44 -7.02
CA VAL A 14 -8.59 10.89 -6.31
C VAL A 14 -8.80 9.38 -6.16
N ALA A 15 -8.21 8.59 -7.06
CA ALA A 15 -8.30 7.14 -7.00
C ALA A 15 -7.26 6.59 -6.01
N LYS A 16 -7.74 6.04 -4.89
CA LYS A 16 -6.93 5.25 -3.95
C LYS A 16 -7.26 3.78 -4.14
N PHE A 17 -6.24 2.93 -4.12
CA PHE A 17 -6.40 1.49 -4.30
C PHE A 17 -6.02 0.74 -3.03
N SER A 18 -6.63 -0.42 -2.82
CA SER A 18 -6.24 -1.31 -1.72
C SER A 18 -4.85 -1.88 -1.99
N ASN A 19 -4.01 -1.85 -0.96
CA ASN A 19 -2.76 -2.60 -0.93
C ASN A 19 -3.03 -4.00 -0.39
N TYR A 20 -2.18 -4.95 -0.75
CA TYR A 20 -2.27 -6.34 -0.28
C TYR A 20 -0.94 -6.75 0.35
N ILE A 21 -1.02 -7.52 1.43
CA ILE A 21 0.15 -8.11 2.09
C ILE A 21 -0.03 -9.61 2.22
N PHE A 22 1.01 -10.33 1.82
CA PHE A 22 1.05 -11.79 1.86
C PHE A 22 2.20 -12.26 2.75
N GLN A 23 1.89 -13.09 3.74
CA GLN A 23 2.89 -13.78 4.54
C GLN A 23 3.35 -15.06 3.82
N ASN A 24 4.66 -15.26 3.72
CA ASN A 24 5.23 -16.54 3.31
C ASN A 24 5.10 -17.58 4.44
N ASN A 25 4.50 -18.73 4.14
CA ASN A 25 4.30 -19.81 5.12
C ASN A 25 5.48 -20.81 5.20
N GLY A 26 6.56 -20.59 4.43
CA GLY A 26 7.74 -21.46 4.41
C GLY A 26 7.60 -22.75 3.58
N ASN A 27 6.46 -22.93 2.90
CA ASN A 27 6.13 -24.14 2.13
C ASN A 27 5.57 -23.83 0.73
N VAL A 28 6.05 -22.75 0.10
CA VAL A 28 5.59 -22.28 -1.23
C VAL A 28 4.10 -21.88 -1.24
N THR A 29 3.52 -21.64 -0.07
CA THR A 29 2.18 -21.06 0.06
C THR A 29 2.25 -19.70 0.74
N PHE A 30 1.24 -18.88 0.46
CA PHE A 30 1.12 -17.53 0.98
C PHE A 30 -0.25 -17.33 1.60
N THR A 31 -0.30 -16.58 2.71
CA THR A 31 -1.55 -16.21 3.37
C THR A 31 -1.75 -14.71 3.26
N ASP A 32 -2.92 -14.29 2.78
CA ASP A 32 -3.33 -12.89 2.81
C ASP A 32 -3.46 -12.44 4.27
N LYS A 33 -2.61 -11.49 4.66
CA LYS A 33 -2.58 -10.88 5.99
C LYS A 33 -3.02 -9.42 5.98
N THR A 34 -3.45 -8.89 4.83
CA THR A 34 -3.83 -7.49 4.59
C THR A 34 -4.64 -6.91 5.73
N GLU A 35 -5.74 -7.57 6.13
CA GLU A 35 -6.57 -7.07 7.23
C GLU A 35 -5.97 -7.31 8.61
N SER A 36 -5.41 -8.49 8.84
CA SER A 36 -4.92 -8.93 10.16
C SER A 36 -3.67 -8.18 10.63
N TRP A 37 -2.86 -7.66 9.70
CA TRP A 37 -1.70 -6.82 9.98
C TRP A 37 -2.02 -5.31 9.91
N GLY A 38 -3.30 -4.95 9.80
CA GLY A 38 -3.75 -3.55 9.89
C GLY A 38 -3.73 -2.77 8.58
N TRP A 39 -3.45 -3.40 7.44
CA TRP A 39 -3.39 -2.76 6.12
C TRP A 39 -4.76 -2.66 5.44
N LYS A 40 -5.69 -1.96 6.09
CA LYS A 40 -7.08 -1.82 5.63
C LYS A 40 -7.34 -0.58 4.78
N ALA A 41 -6.47 0.43 4.89
CA ALA A 41 -6.70 1.73 4.28
C ALA A 41 -6.22 1.74 2.82
N PRO A 42 -7.10 2.05 1.85
CA PRO A 42 -6.69 2.33 0.49
C PRO A 42 -5.73 3.53 0.46
N GLY A 43 -4.71 3.44 -0.38
CA GLY A 43 -3.65 4.44 -0.43
C GLY A 43 -3.09 4.61 -1.83
N PHE A 44 -1.97 5.33 -1.86
CA PHE A 44 -1.10 5.38 -3.03
C PHE A 44 0.11 4.51 -2.74
N SER A 45 0.44 3.63 -3.67
CA SER A 45 1.71 2.88 -3.67
C SER A 45 2.54 3.37 -4.83
N ALA A 46 3.74 3.88 -4.53
CA ALA A 46 4.67 4.44 -5.51
C ALA A 46 6.00 3.67 -5.57
N GLY A 47 6.24 2.72 -4.66
CA GLY A 47 7.47 1.94 -4.59
C GLY A 47 7.49 1.01 -3.38
N MET A 48 8.55 0.20 -3.28
CA MET A 48 8.82 -0.73 -2.19
C MET A 48 10.29 -0.58 -1.79
N ALA A 49 10.58 -0.70 -0.50
CA ALA A 49 11.93 -0.84 0.03
C ALA A 49 11.96 -2.08 0.92
N TYR A 50 13.05 -2.83 0.87
CA TYR A 50 13.30 -3.96 1.75
C TYR A 50 14.57 -3.67 2.56
N ALA A 51 14.60 -4.11 3.81
CA ALA A 51 15.77 -4.03 4.66
C ALA A 51 15.68 -5.09 5.76
N ASP A 52 16.81 -5.47 6.33
CA ASP A 52 16.85 -6.27 7.55
C ASP A 52 16.76 -5.32 8.75
N PHE A 53 15.56 -5.12 9.31
CA PHE A 53 15.31 -4.14 10.37
C PHE A 53 15.65 -4.69 11.77
N ASP A 54 15.62 -6.01 11.96
CA ASP A 54 15.82 -6.64 13.27
C ASP A 54 17.15 -7.42 13.41
N ARG A 55 17.90 -7.57 12.31
CA ARG A 55 19.23 -8.18 12.20
C ARG A 55 19.25 -9.70 12.33
N ASP A 56 18.18 -10.38 11.95
CA ASP A 56 18.13 -11.84 11.99
C ASP A 56 18.62 -12.53 10.70
N GLY A 57 18.87 -11.73 9.65
CA GLY A 57 19.42 -12.17 8.38
C GLY A 57 18.40 -12.52 7.31
N ASP A 58 17.10 -12.39 7.58
CA ASP A 58 16.09 -12.29 6.54
C ASP A 58 15.79 -10.82 6.15
N MET A 59 15.08 -10.62 5.05
CA MET A 59 14.72 -9.28 4.55
C MET A 59 13.27 -9.02 4.90
N ASP A 60 13.00 -7.88 5.55
CA ASP A 60 11.66 -7.36 5.82
C ASP A 60 11.09 -6.52 4.67
#